data_AF-A0A375YGC9-F1
#
_entry.id   AF-A0A375YGC9-F1
#
_cell.length_a   1.000
_cell.length_b   1.000
_cell.length_c   1.000
_cell.angle_alpha   90.00
_cell.angle_beta   90.00
_cell.angle_gamma   90.00
#
_symmetry.space_group_name_H-M   'P 1'
#
loop_
_entity.id
_entity.type
_entity.pdbx_description
1 polymer ?
#
loop_
_entity_poly.entity_id
_entity_poly.type
_entity_poly.pdbx_seq_one_letter_code
_entity_poly.pdbx_strand_id
1 'polypeptide(L)'
;MSFCVFCGGALTDAMHCNSCGAVNVGGTWHESAYTPSGGAGGGWQPDPAGRHEGRYFVGGQPTDLVRDGGVEGLDPMGKQQLDSVGAEPVSAAKPHTRQRWIVVAAVAAVLAVTGAGIGAYAYLTRDRTTADDRYLVALKQTGYSAEFNSDANAVAHGKQVCRTLEEGGPQQGMPADEVAVQFFCPKFVDGFHVLETATITGSFTLNDEDPNPYLPAIEVDGSSCVGAGGFADVHPGTPVTVKNGKGEILTTTYLEDGQGGRFRCTFSFSFEVTEGQDRYVVAVGKRGELSYSFADLRVGGVALTLG
;
A
#
# COMPACT_ATOMS: atom_id res chain seq x y z
N MET A 1 49.47 27.61 15.38
CA MET A 1 49.08 27.65 13.96
C MET A 1 49.80 26.52 13.27
N SER A 2 49.07 25.62 12.62
CA SER A 2 49.65 24.49 11.91
C SER A 2 49.98 24.91 10.47
N PHE A 3 51.14 24.50 9.97
CA PHE A 3 51.60 24.82 8.62
C PHE A 3 51.68 23.52 7.80
N CYS A 4 51.40 23.63 6.50
CA CYS A 4 51.54 22.49 5.60
C CYS A 4 53.02 22.15 5.42
N VAL A 5 53.37 20.88 5.60
CA VAL A 5 54.77 20.40 5.51
C VAL A 5 55.34 20.53 4.08
N PHE A 6 54.49 20.51 3.05
CA PHE A 6 54.94 20.57 1.65
C PHE A 6 55.15 21.99 1.13
N CYS A 7 54.26 22.93 1.47
CA CYS A 7 54.29 24.28 0.90
C CYS A 7 54.45 25.42 1.92
N GLY A 8 54.53 25.11 3.22
CA GLY A 8 54.69 26.11 4.29
C GLY A 8 53.48 27.02 4.51
N GLY A 9 52.41 26.87 3.73
CA GLY A 9 51.17 27.65 3.86
C GLY A 9 50.45 27.37 5.18
N ALA A 10 49.74 28.38 5.70
CA ALA A 10 48.92 28.22 6.89
C ALA A 10 47.74 27.28 6.62
N LEU A 11 47.57 26.26 7.47
CA LEU A 11 46.44 25.34 7.38
C LEU A 11 45.20 26.02 7.96
N THR A 12 44.18 26.16 7.11
CA THR A 12 42.83 26.63 7.49
C THR A 12 41.86 25.47 7.71
N ASP A 13 42.25 24.27 7.29
CA ASP A 13 41.55 23.00 7.47
C ASP A 13 42.55 21.97 8.04
N ALA A 14 42.09 21.10 8.94
CA ALA A 14 42.89 20.04 9.54
C ALA A 14 43.26 18.93 8.53
N MET A 15 42.45 18.76 7.48
CA MET A 15 42.57 17.69 6.49
C MET A 15 43.10 18.18 5.13
N HIS A 16 43.03 19.48 4.84
CA HIS A 16 43.34 20.04 3.51
C HIS A 16 44.24 21.28 3.58
N CYS A 17 45.29 21.30 2.76
CA CYS A 17 46.05 22.52 2.51
C CYS A 17 45.48 23.26 1.30
N ASN A 18 44.73 24.33 1.54
CA ASN A 18 44.19 25.19 0.47
C ASN A 18 45.26 25.92 -0.36
N SER A 19 46.50 25.99 0.11
CA SER A 19 47.58 26.70 -0.59
C SER A 19 48.33 25.86 -1.61
N CYS A 20 48.45 24.55 -1.40
CA CYS A 20 49.10 23.67 -2.39
C CYS A 20 48.22 22.50 -2.83
N GLY A 21 47.15 22.19 -2.11
CA GLY A 21 46.28 21.05 -2.38
C GLY A 21 46.72 19.74 -1.74
N ALA A 22 47.74 19.76 -0.88
CA ALA A 22 48.13 18.59 -0.09
C ALA A 22 46.99 18.18 0.85
N VAL A 23 46.78 16.87 1.01
CA VAL A 23 45.65 16.29 1.76
C VAL A 23 46.16 15.33 2.84
N ASN A 24 45.47 15.29 3.98
CA ASN A 24 45.74 14.32 5.03
C ASN A 24 44.70 13.20 4.98
N VAL A 25 45.14 11.97 4.72
CA VAL A 25 44.26 10.80 4.70
C VAL A 25 44.76 9.83 5.77
N GLY A 26 43.93 9.56 6.77
CA GLY A 26 44.27 8.62 7.85
C GLY A 26 45.48 9.03 8.71
N GLY A 27 45.74 10.33 8.85
CA GLY A 27 46.86 10.86 9.64
C GLY A 27 48.15 11.09 8.84
N THR A 28 48.22 10.64 7.58
CA THR A 28 49.40 10.82 6.72
C THR A 28 49.16 11.91 5.69
N TRP A 29 50.11 12.83 5.54
CA TRP A 29 50.04 13.91 4.56
C TRP A 29 50.58 13.45 3.20
N HIS A 30 49.79 13.65 2.16
CA HIS A 30 50.13 13.32 0.77
C HIS A 30 50.33 14.60 -0.05
N GLU A 31 51.41 14.64 -0.82
CA GLU A 31 51.75 15.77 -1.68
C GLU A 31 50.77 15.86 -2.86
N SER A 32 50.32 17.06 -3.18
CA SER A 32 49.64 17.34 -4.42
C SER A 32 50.66 17.43 -5.54
N ALA A 33 50.44 16.70 -6.65
CA ALA A 33 51.38 16.67 -7.78
C ALA A 33 51.57 18.02 -8.52
N TYR A 34 50.98 19.12 -8.05
CA TYR A 34 51.08 20.44 -8.66
C TYR A 34 51.27 21.55 -7.62
N THR A 35 52.18 22.47 -7.94
CA THR A 35 52.34 23.76 -7.25
C THR A 35 51.36 24.77 -7.88
N PRO A 36 50.32 25.23 -7.17
CA PRO A 36 49.40 26.20 -7.75
C PRO A 36 50.08 27.56 -7.86
N SER A 37 50.02 28.14 -9.07
CA SER A 37 50.38 29.53 -9.30
C SER A 37 49.22 30.44 -8.86
N GLY A 38 49.22 30.79 -7.57
CA GLY A 38 48.35 31.84 -7.03
C GLY A 38 47.12 31.33 -6.30
N GLY A 39 46.83 31.97 -5.16
CA GLY A 39 45.82 31.58 -4.18
C GLY A 39 44.38 31.72 -4.68
N ALA A 40 43.93 30.78 -5.49
CA ALA A 40 42.52 30.54 -5.76
C ALA A 40 42.06 29.31 -4.95
N GLY A 41 41.07 29.52 -4.07
CA GLY A 41 40.60 28.54 -3.08
C GLY A 41 40.20 27.18 -3.66
N GLY A 42 40.21 26.17 -2.79
CA GLY A 42 39.79 24.82 -3.13
C GLY A 42 38.29 24.57 -2.88
N GLY A 43 37.74 23.55 -3.53
CA GLY A 43 36.35 23.15 -3.35
C GLY A 43 35.96 21.86 -4.05
N TRP A 44 34.88 21.24 -3.58
CA TRP A 44 34.28 20.04 -4.16
C TRP A 44 33.45 20.37 -5.42
N GLN A 45 33.66 19.61 -6.49
CA GLN A 45 32.85 19.68 -7.71
C GLN A 45 32.48 18.26 -8.17
N PRO A 46 31.44 18.07 -9.01
CA PRO A 46 31.13 16.77 -9.60
C PRO A 46 32.35 16.18 -10.31
N ASP A 47 32.63 14.89 -10.14
CA ASP A 47 33.82 14.25 -10.74
C ASP A 47 33.70 14.26 -12.27
N PRO A 48 34.59 14.95 -13.00
CA PRO A 48 34.52 14.99 -14.47
C PRO A 48 34.81 13.65 -15.13
N ALA A 49 35.48 12.73 -14.42
CA ALA A 49 35.68 11.36 -14.89
C ALA A 49 34.39 10.50 -14.77
N GLY A 50 33.37 10.99 -14.05
CA GLY A 50 32.11 10.30 -13.83
C GLY A 50 32.23 9.02 -13.02
N ARG A 51 33.32 8.86 -12.27
CA ARG A 51 33.63 7.65 -11.49
C ARG A 51 33.21 7.76 -10.02
N HIS A 52 33.21 8.98 -9.51
CA HIS A 52 32.86 9.30 -8.13
C HIS A 52 31.78 10.40 -8.07
N GLU A 53 31.12 10.54 -6.92
CA GLU A 53 30.11 11.59 -6.70
C GLU A 53 30.72 13.00 -6.78
N GLY A 54 31.94 13.18 -6.26
CA GLY A 54 32.67 14.44 -6.35
C GLY A 54 34.19 14.30 -6.32
N ARG A 55 34.88 15.29 -6.90
CA ARG A 55 36.34 15.44 -6.89
C ARG A 55 36.72 16.82 -6.32
N TYR A 56 37.79 16.88 -5.53
CA TYR A 56 38.28 18.13 -4.95
C TYR A 56 39.17 18.87 -5.93
N PHE A 57 38.93 20.17 -6.10
CA PHE A 57 39.68 21.04 -7.01
C PHE A 57 40.48 22.07 -6.21
N VAL A 58 41.67 22.40 -6.69
CA VAL A 58 42.51 23.48 -6.15
C VAL A 58 42.99 24.35 -7.30
N GLY A 59 42.74 25.66 -7.24
CA GLY A 59 43.07 26.57 -8.34
C GLY A 59 42.39 26.21 -9.67
N GLY A 60 41.23 25.54 -9.62
CA GLY A 60 40.49 25.07 -10.79
C GLY A 60 41.05 23.79 -11.43
N GLN A 61 42.05 23.14 -10.83
CA GLN A 61 42.61 21.88 -11.30
C GLN A 61 42.11 20.69 -10.46
N PRO A 62 41.75 19.55 -11.08
CA PRO A 62 41.30 18.36 -10.37
C PRO A 62 42.44 17.74 -9.55
N THR A 63 42.15 17.32 -8.31
CA THR A 63 43.09 16.57 -7.47
C THR A 63 42.77 15.07 -7.45
N ASP A 64 43.60 14.28 -6.76
CA ASP A 64 43.38 12.84 -6.60
C ASP A 64 42.32 12.54 -5.54
N LEU A 65 41.88 13.55 -4.79
CA LEU A 65 40.89 13.40 -3.73
C LEU A 65 39.48 13.37 -4.31
N VAL A 66 38.76 12.29 -4.01
CA VAL A 66 37.39 12.03 -4.42
C VAL A 66 36.50 11.72 -3.22
N ARG A 67 35.18 11.81 -3.41
CA ARG A 67 34.19 11.53 -2.37
C ARG A 67 33.01 10.77 -2.95
N ASP A 68 32.56 9.74 -2.22
CA ASP A 68 31.33 9.00 -2.49
C ASP A 68 30.52 8.89 -1.20
N GLY A 69 29.26 9.32 -1.20
CA GLY A 69 28.37 9.19 -0.04
C GLY A 69 28.89 9.87 1.24
N GLY A 70 29.74 10.90 1.08
CA GLY A 70 30.36 11.62 2.19
C GLY A 70 31.71 11.06 2.68
N VAL A 71 32.19 9.94 2.13
CA VAL A 71 33.49 9.34 2.49
C VAL A 71 34.56 9.77 1.50
N GLU A 72 35.66 10.31 1.99
CA GLU A 72 36.79 10.80 1.19
C GLU A 72 37.82 9.68 0.93
N GLY A 73 38.38 9.65 -0.28
CA GLY A 73 39.38 8.67 -0.71
C GLY A 73 40.25 9.18 -1.86
N LEU A 74 41.28 8.43 -2.23
CA LEU A 74 42.17 8.77 -3.33
C LEU A 74 41.87 7.92 -4.57
N ASP A 75 41.73 8.57 -5.73
CA ASP A 75 41.55 7.93 -7.05
C ASP A 75 42.66 8.35 -8.03
N PRO A 76 43.81 7.63 -8.03
CA PRO A 76 44.92 7.89 -8.94
C PRO A 76 44.57 7.63 -10.41
N MET A 77 43.57 6.78 -10.69
CA MET A 77 43.24 6.37 -12.06
C MET A 77 42.35 7.40 -12.77
N GLY A 78 41.37 7.98 -12.08
CA GLY A 78 40.57 9.06 -12.66
C GLY A 78 41.40 10.30 -13.00
N LYS A 79 42.47 10.57 -12.24
CA LYS A 79 43.42 11.64 -12.53
C LYS A 79 44.18 11.43 -13.84
N GLN A 80 44.76 10.23 -14.06
CA GLN A 80 45.48 9.91 -15.30
C GLN A 80 44.60 10.11 -16.55
N GLN A 81 43.30 9.84 -16.41
CA GLN A 81 42.33 10.02 -17.49
C GLN A 81 42.02 11.51 -17.76
N LEU A 82 42.11 12.38 -16.75
CA LEU A 82 41.92 13.83 -16.91
C LEU A 82 43.17 14.52 -17.46
N ASP A 83 44.37 14.07 -17.06
CA ASP A 83 45.64 14.61 -17.56
C ASP A 83 45.87 14.28 -19.05
N SER A 84 45.39 13.13 -19.51
CA SER A 84 45.51 12.69 -20.91
C SER A 84 44.57 13.44 -21.88
N VAL A 85 43.54 14.13 -21.37
CA VAL A 85 42.64 14.99 -22.17
C VAL A 85 43.17 16.43 -22.30
N GLY A 86 44.12 16.84 -21.46
CA GLY A 86 44.67 18.21 -21.42
C GLY A 86 45.93 18.46 -22.26
N ALA A 87 46.50 17.46 -22.92
CA ALA A 87 47.83 17.56 -23.55
C ALA A 87 47.81 17.37 -25.08
N GLU A 88 47.42 18.39 -25.84
CA GLU A 88 47.87 18.54 -27.23
C GLU A 88 48.25 20.00 -27.54
N PRO A 89 49.52 20.29 -27.93
CA PRO A 89 49.93 21.62 -28.35
C PRO A 89 49.65 21.88 -29.84
N VAL A 90 49.32 23.14 -30.10
CA VAL A 90 49.01 23.75 -31.39
C VAL A 90 50.15 23.63 -32.40
N SER A 91 49.85 23.28 -33.66
CA SER A 91 50.66 23.76 -34.79
C SER A 91 49.83 23.97 -36.07
N ALA A 92 50.21 25.01 -36.80
CA ALA A 92 49.37 25.84 -37.67
C ALA A 92 49.23 25.35 -39.12
N ALA A 93 48.08 25.62 -39.75
CA ALA A 93 47.98 26.40 -41.00
C ALA A 93 46.50 26.54 -41.49
N LYS A 94 46.13 27.78 -41.85
CA LYS A 94 44.90 28.22 -42.57
C LYS A 94 45.02 27.91 -44.09
N PRO A 95 44.03 28.23 -44.95
CA PRO A 95 42.56 28.17 -44.84
C PRO A 95 41.88 27.56 -46.10
N HIS A 96 40.60 27.16 -46.04
CA HIS A 96 39.63 27.50 -47.10
C HIS A 96 38.16 27.29 -46.67
N THR A 97 37.48 28.43 -46.64
CA THR A 97 36.07 28.77 -46.87
C THR A 97 35.06 27.71 -47.35
N ARG A 98 33.83 27.88 -46.81
CA ARG A 98 32.51 27.52 -47.39
C ARG A 98 31.98 26.08 -47.22
N GLN A 99 32.04 25.49 -46.03
CA GLN A 99 31.23 24.28 -45.78
C GLN A 99 30.83 24.02 -44.32
N ARG A 100 30.72 25.07 -43.49
CA ARG A 100 30.41 24.90 -42.05
C ARG A 100 28.99 25.31 -41.62
N TRP A 101 28.21 25.96 -42.48
CA TRP A 101 26.88 26.45 -42.10
C TRP A 101 25.75 25.41 -42.17
N ILE A 102 25.98 24.25 -42.83
CA ILE A 102 24.95 23.19 -42.92
C ILE A 102 25.00 22.25 -41.70
N VAL A 103 26.17 22.04 -41.08
CA VAL A 103 26.34 21.05 -40.00
C VAL A 103 25.84 21.58 -38.64
N VAL A 104 26.03 22.87 -38.35
CA VAL A 104 25.57 23.47 -37.08
C VAL A 104 24.04 23.55 -37.02
N ALA A 105 23.37 23.81 -38.14
CA ALA A 105 21.91 23.82 -38.21
C ALA A 105 21.30 22.43 -38.01
N ALA A 106 21.96 21.37 -38.51
CA ALA A 106 21.47 20.00 -38.38
C ALA A 106 21.51 19.48 -36.93
N VAL A 107 22.58 19.77 -36.17
CA VAL A 107 22.73 19.31 -34.78
C VAL A 107 21.77 20.03 -33.83
N ALA A 108 21.55 21.34 -34.02
CA ALA A 108 20.58 22.09 -33.24
C ALA A 108 19.13 21.64 -33.51
N ALA A 109 18.80 21.31 -34.76
CA ALA A 109 17.49 20.79 -35.12
C ALA A 109 17.22 19.40 -34.48
N VAL A 110 18.22 18.51 -34.45
CA VAL A 110 18.06 17.17 -33.85
C VAL A 110 17.85 17.26 -32.35
N LEU A 111 18.61 18.10 -31.63
CA LEU A 111 18.46 18.29 -30.17
C LEU A 111 17.13 18.95 -29.78
N ALA A 112 16.65 19.90 -30.60
CA ALA A 112 15.33 20.51 -30.37
C ALA A 112 14.20 19.49 -30.58
N VAL A 113 14.30 18.62 -31.59
CA VAL A 113 13.30 17.58 -31.86
C VAL A 113 13.31 16.49 -30.79
N THR A 114 14.47 16.06 -30.28
CA THR A 114 14.52 15.07 -29.19
C THR A 114 14.04 15.64 -27.86
N GLY A 115 14.43 16.88 -27.51
CA GLY A 115 13.93 17.56 -26.31
C GLY A 115 12.41 17.78 -26.34
N ALA A 116 11.88 18.24 -27.48
CA ALA A 116 10.44 18.38 -27.68
C ALA A 116 9.72 17.02 -27.68
N GLY A 117 10.34 15.97 -28.23
CA GLY A 117 9.79 14.62 -28.23
C GLY A 117 9.65 14.02 -26.83
N ILE A 118 10.66 14.18 -25.98
CA ILE A 118 10.63 13.70 -24.57
C ILE A 118 9.60 14.52 -23.77
N GLY A 119 9.58 15.85 -23.94
CA GLY A 119 8.60 16.71 -23.29
C GLY A 119 7.16 16.43 -23.72
N ALA A 120 6.92 16.25 -25.02
CA ALA A 120 5.62 15.88 -25.56
C ALA A 120 5.20 14.48 -25.10
N TYR A 121 6.12 13.51 -25.06
CA TYR A 121 5.82 12.17 -24.57
C TYR A 121 5.45 12.17 -23.08
N ALA A 122 6.18 12.90 -22.24
CA ALA A 122 5.87 13.05 -20.81
C ALA A 122 4.56 13.82 -20.58
N TYR A 123 4.28 14.84 -21.41
CA TYR A 123 3.02 15.60 -21.35
C TYR A 123 1.83 14.76 -21.82
N LEU A 124 1.98 13.98 -22.89
CA LEU A 124 0.93 13.09 -23.42
C LEU A 124 0.68 11.85 -22.54
N THR A 125 1.63 11.47 -21.69
CA THR A 125 1.47 10.32 -20.77
C THR A 125 1.01 10.71 -19.37
N ARG A 126 1.04 12.00 -19.00
CA ARG A 126 0.65 12.49 -17.67
C ARG A 126 -0.83 12.29 -17.32
N ASP A 127 -1.71 12.19 -18.33
CA ASP A 127 -3.16 12.04 -18.17
C ASP A 127 -3.66 10.57 -18.28
N ARG A 128 -2.76 9.58 -18.27
CA ARG A 128 -3.14 8.16 -18.44
C ARG A 128 -3.19 7.36 -17.15
N THR A 129 -3.61 7.95 -16.02
CA THR A 129 -4.19 7.12 -14.95
C THR A 129 -5.56 6.67 -15.43
N THR A 130 -5.67 5.41 -15.84
CA THR A 130 -6.93 4.84 -16.30
C THR A 130 -7.96 4.88 -15.18
N ALA A 131 -9.27 4.82 -15.51
CA ALA A 131 -10.31 4.70 -14.47
C ALA A 131 -10.03 3.49 -13.56
N ASP A 132 -9.50 2.41 -14.14
CA ASP A 132 -9.05 1.21 -13.45
C ASP A 132 -7.96 1.52 -12.40
N ASP A 133 -6.92 2.28 -12.77
CA ASP A 133 -5.83 2.63 -11.83
C ASP A 133 -6.34 3.48 -10.65
N ARG A 134 -7.22 4.44 -10.92
CA ARG A 134 -7.80 5.30 -9.87
C ARG A 134 -8.70 4.51 -8.93
N TYR A 135 -9.49 3.59 -9.48
CA TYR A 135 -10.31 2.66 -8.72
C TYR A 135 -9.47 1.77 -7.81
N LEU A 136 -8.39 1.17 -8.32
CA LEU A 136 -7.50 0.32 -7.54
C LEU A 136 -6.79 1.09 -6.40
N VAL A 137 -6.39 2.33 -6.66
CA VAL A 137 -5.84 3.21 -5.61
C VAL A 137 -6.89 3.49 -4.53
N ALA A 138 -8.13 3.81 -4.93
CA ALA A 138 -9.22 4.06 -3.99
C ALA A 138 -9.53 2.83 -3.12
N LEU A 139 -9.66 1.65 -3.72
CA LEU A 139 -9.85 0.39 -2.98
C LEU A 139 -8.74 0.11 -1.96
N LYS A 140 -7.49 0.42 -2.30
CA LYS A 140 -6.34 0.26 -1.39
C LYS A 140 -6.41 1.26 -0.24
N GLN A 141 -6.86 2.49 -0.50
CA GLN A 141 -7.00 3.54 0.52
C GLN A 141 -8.15 3.27 1.49
N THR A 142 -9.27 2.71 1.01
CA THR A 142 -10.42 2.36 1.85
C THR A 142 -10.27 1.01 2.56
N GLY A 143 -9.25 0.22 2.20
CA GLY A 143 -8.96 -1.08 2.82
C GLY A 143 -9.74 -2.26 2.21
N TYR A 144 -10.58 -2.03 1.19
CA TYR A 144 -11.39 -3.07 0.55
C TYR A 144 -10.63 -3.91 -0.48
N SER A 145 -9.37 -3.56 -0.79
CA SER A 145 -8.55 -4.36 -1.72
C SER A 145 -8.36 -5.81 -1.27
N ALA A 146 -8.45 -6.10 0.03
CA ALA A 146 -8.29 -7.45 0.58
C ALA A 146 -9.48 -8.39 0.27
N GLU A 147 -10.64 -7.86 -0.14
CA GLU A 147 -11.81 -8.65 -0.54
C GLU A 147 -11.61 -9.35 -1.89
N PHE A 148 -10.61 -8.93 -2.66
CA PHE A 148 -10.32 -9.45 -3.99
C PHE A 148 -9.01 -10.24 -4.01
N ASN A 149 -9.01 -11.36 -4.74
CA ASN A 149 -7.82 -12.19 -4.92
C ASN A 149 -6.72 -11.54 -5.79
N SER A 150 -7.03 -10.50 -6.55
CA SER A 150 -6.11 -9.80 -7.44
C SER A 150 -6.70 -8.46 -7.93
N ASP A 151 -5.83 -7.53 -8.30
CA ASP A 151 -6.22 -6.23 -8.90
C ASP A 151 -7.07 -6.42 -10.17
N ALA A 152 -6.77 -7.44 -10.99
CA ALA A 152 -7.54 -7.75 -12.19
C ALA A 152 -8.98 -8.21 -11.86
N ASN A 153 -9.14 -9.03 -10.82
CA ASN A 153 -10.46 -9.45 -10.37
C ASN A 153 -11.25 -8.28 -9.76
N ALA A 154 -10.59 -7.42 -8.98
CA ALA A 154 -11.22 -6.22 -8.44
C ALA A 154 -11.81 -5.32 -9.55
N VAL A 155 -11.03 -5.08 -10.62
CA VAL A 155 -11.48 -4.28 -11.77
C VAL A 155 -12.61 -4.99 -12.53
N ALA A 156 -12.50 -6.29 -12.76
CA ALA A 156 -13.53 -7.07 -13.43
C ALA A 156 -14.86 -7.05 -12.65
N HIS A 157 -14.79 -7.23 -11.32
CA HIS A 157 -15.92 -7.11 -10.41
C HIS A 157 -16.54 -5.72 -10.44
N GLY A 158 -15.74 -4.66 -10.32
CA GLY A 158 -16.26 -3.29 -10.35
C GLY A 158 -16.96 -2.93 -11.65
N LYS A 159 -16.43 -3.38 -12.80
CA LYS A 159 -17.09 -3.22 -14.11
C LYS A 159 -18.37 -4.06 -14.21
N GLN A 160 -18.40 -5.25 -13.59
CA GLN A 160 -19.59 -6.10 -13.53
C GLN A 160 -20.72 -5.49 -12.71
N VAL A 161 -20.41 -4.90 -11.54
CA VAL A 161 -21.37 -4.15 -10.73
C VAL A 161 -22.04 -3.09 -11.60
N CYS A 162 -21.22 -2.31 -12.30
CA CYS A 162 -21.70 -1.25 -13.16
C CYS A 162 -22.64 -1.73 -14.28
N ARG A 163 -22.24 -2.81 -14.98
CA ARG A 163 -23.09 -3.45 -16.00
C ARG A 163 -24.43 -3.91 -15.43
N THR A 164 -24.43 -4.49 -14.23
CA THR A 164 -25.65 -4.96 -13.56
C THR A 164 -26.61 -3.81 -13.26
N LEU A 165 -26.09 -2.65 -12.85
CA LEU A 165 -26.89 -1.45 -12.61
C LEU A 165 -27.48 -0.88 -13.90
N GLU A 166 -26.72 -0.89 -15.00
CA GLU A 166 -27.19 -0.46 -16.31
C GLU A 166 -28.29 -1.36 -16.89
N GLU A 167 -28.28 -2.64 -16.54
CA GLU A 167 -29.31 -3.62 -16.90
C GLU A 167 -30.57 -3.54 -16.02
N GLY A 168 -30.60 -2.63 -15.04
CA GLY A 168 -31.75 -2.41 -14.16
C GLY A 168 -31.74 -3.28 -12.89
N GLY A 169 -30.58 -3.78 -12.48
CA GLY A 169 -30.41 -4.45 -11.19
C GLY A 169 -30.63 -3.53 -9.99
N PRO A 170 -30.70 -4.08 -8.77
CA PRO A 170 -30.81 -3.31 -7.53
C PRO A 170 -29.66 -2.32 -7.38
N GLN A 171 -29.95 -1.07 -7.04
CA GLN A 171 -28.94 -0.03 -6.75
C GLN A 171 -28.41 -0.17 -5.33
N GLN A 172 -27.86 -1.33 -5.01
CA GLN A 172 -27.29 -1.62 -3.70
C GLN A 172 -26.11 -2.59 -3.83
N GLY A 173 -25.21 -2.58 -2.85
CA GLY A 173 -24.09 -3.51 -2.80
C GLY A 173 -23.19 -3.28 -1.59
N MET A 174 -22.07 -4.00 -1.55
CA MET A 174 -21.09 -3.88 -0.48
C MET A 174 -20.36 -2.52 -0.55
N PRO A 175 -19.68 -2.09 0.53
CA PRO A 175 -18.88 -0.86 0.49
C PRO A 175 -17.85 -0.80 -0.64
N ALA A 176 -17.25 -1.94 -1.02
CA ALA A 176 -16.35 -2.02 -2.17
C ALA A 176 -17.05 -1.72 -3.51
N ASP A 177 -18.34 -2.06 -3.63
CA ASP A 177 -19.14 -1.82 -4.84
C ASP A 177 -19.46 -0.33 -5.00
N GLU A 178 -19.64 0.41 -3.92
CA GLU A 178 -19.84 1.88 -3.98
C GLU A 178 -18.63 2.56 -4.63
N VAL A 179 -17.41 2.13 -4.25
CA VAL A 179 -16.18 2.61 -4.88
C VAL A 179 -16.19 2.31 -6.37
N ALA A 180 -16.59 1.11 -6.78
CA ALA A 180 -16.71 0.77 -8.20
C ALA A 180 -17.71 1.68 -8.94
N VAL A 181 -18.87 1.95 -8.34
CA VAL A 181 -19.90 2.85 -8.91
C VAL A 181 -19.35 4.26 -9.09
N GLN A 182 -18.59 4.78 -8.13
CA GLN A 182 -17.96 6.10 -8.21
C GLN A 182 -17.03 6.26 -9.43
N PHE A 183 -16.26 5.21 -9.78
CA PHE A 183 -15.28 5.28 -10.87
C PHE A 183 -15.80 4.79 -12.23
N PHE A 184 -16.70 3.81 -12.26
CA PHE A 184 -17.16 3.17 -13.51
C PHE A 184 -18.54 3.65 -13.98
N CYS A 185 -19.46 4.02 -13.09
CA CYS A 185 -20.76 4.59 -13.46
C CYS A 185 -21.25 5.63 -12.42
N PRO A 186 -20.67 6.84 -12.46
CA PRO A 186 -20.98 7.89 -11.49
C PRO A 186 -22.46 8.28 -11.46
N LYS A 187 -23.24 7.98 -12.51
CA LYS A 187 -24.68 8.23 -12.59
C LYS A 187 -25.52 7.51 -11.53
N PHE A 188 -24.99 6.45 -10.92
CA PHE A 188 -25.71 5.68 -9.90
C PHE A 188 -25.26 6.00 -8.46
N VAL A 189 -24.23 6.84 -8.27
CA VAL A 189 -23.65 7.11 -6.95
C VAL A 189 -24.69 7.65 -5.97
N ASP A 190 -25.47 8.65 -6.38
CA ASP A 190 -26.44 9.32 -5.50
C ASP A 190 -27.58 8.40 -5.01
N GLY A 191 -27.85 7.31 -5.75
CA GLY A 191 -28.90 6.34 -5.43
C GLY A 191 -28.39 5.00 -4.91
N PHE A 192 -27.08 4.83 -4.78
CA PHE A 192 -26.49 3.56 -4.40
C PHE A 192 -26.58 3.34 -2.90
N HIS A 193 -27.30 2.29 -2.49
CA HIS A 193 -27.45 1.91 -1.09
C HIS A 193 -26.34 0.94 -0.67
N VAL A 194 -25.48 1.37 0.25
CA VAL A 194 -24.42 0.53 0.80
C VAL A 194 -25.02 -0.40 1.85
N LEU A 195 -24.90 -1.70 1.61
CA LEU A 195 -25.42 -2.74 2.50
C LEU A 195 -24.62 -2.78 3.80
N GLU A 196 -25.35 -2.78 4.91
CA GLU A 196 -24.78 -2.93 6.25
C GLU A 196 -24.55 -4.40 6.58
N THR A 197 -23.39 -4.74 7.16
CA THR A 197 -23.14 -6.03 7.79
C THR A 197 -23.19 -5.86 9.30
N ALA A 198 -23.98 -6.68 9.98
CA ALA A 198 -24.14 -6.63 11.42
C ALA A 198 -23.91 -8.00 12.06
N THR A 199 -23.25 -8.00 13.21
CA THR A 199 -23.17 -9.15 14.10
C THR A 199 -24.45 -9.19 14.95
N ILE A 200 -25.26 -10.21 14.72
CA ILE A 200 -26.52 -10.41 15.42
C ILE A 200 -26.27 -11.36 16.59
N THR A 201 -26.76 -10.98 17.76
CA THR A 201 -26.75 -11.85 18.95
C THR A 201 -28.15 -12.41 19.17
N GLY A 202 -28.20 -13.64 19.66
CA GLY A 202 -29.45 -14.29 19.96
C GLY A 202 -29.36 -15.24 21.15
N SER A 203 -30.54 -15.62 21.63
CA SER A 203 -30.72 -16.59 22.70
C SER A 203 -31.78 -17.61 22.33
N PHE A 204 -31.53 -18.86 22.70
CA PHE A 204 -32.50 -19.94 22.65
C PHE A 204 -32.73 -20.43 24.08
N THR A 205 -33.95 -20.32 24.57
CA THR A 205 -34.30 -20.66 25.95
C THR A 205 -35.19 -21.90 25.97
N LEU A 206 -34.74 -22.95 26.66
CA LEU A 206 -35.60 -24.04 27.12
C LEU A 206 -36.25 -23.64 28.44
N ASN A 207 -37.56 -23.80 28.54
CA ASN A 207 -38.33 -23.56 29.74
C ASN A 207 -39.01 -24.87 30.18
N ASP A 208 -38.97 -25.19 31.46
CA ASP A 208 -39.68 -26.33 32.05
C ASP A 208 -40.34 -25.83 33.34
N GLU A 209 -41.65 -25.57 33.28
CA GLU A 209 -42.38 -24.95 34.40
C GLU A 209 -42.62 -25.93 35.57
N ASP A 210 -42.64 -27.24 35.31
CA ASP A 210 -42.87 -28.29 36.30
C ASP A 210 -41.92 -29.48 36.08
N PRO A 211 -40.62 -29.30 36.38
CA PRO A 211 -39.59 -30.27 36.05
C PRO A 211 -39.76 -31.56 36.84
N ASN A 212 -39.96 -32.67 36.12
CA ASN A 212 -40.07 -34.00 36.72
C ASN A 212 -38.75 -34.41 37.40
N PRO A 213 -38.74 -34.71 38.71
CA PRO A 213 -37.52 -35.07 39.44
C PRO A 213 -36.83 -36.34 38.95
N TYR A 214 -37.54 -37.23 38.27
CA TYR A 214 -37.04 -38.52 37.81
C TYR A 214 -36.67 -38.53 36.32
N LEU A 215 -37.27 -37.64 35.54
CA LEU A 215 -37.07 -37.53 34.09
C LEU A 215 -37.12 -36.05 33.67
N PRO A 216 -36.10 -35.24 34.04
CA PRO A 216 -36.11 -33.81 33.75
C PRO A 216 -35.95 -33.57 32.24
N ALA A 217 -36.60 -32.53 31.72
CA ALA A 217 -36.43 -32.10 30.33
C ALA A 217 -35.16 -31.24 30.15
N ILE A 218 -34.56 -30.79 31.25
CA ILE A 218 -33.32 -30.04 31.32
C ILE A 218 -32.38 -30.72 32.31
N GLU A 219 -31.23 -31.18 31.83
CA GLU A 219 -30.15 -31.69 32.67
C GLU A 219 -29.21 -30.54 33.07
N VAL A 220 -28.71 -30.55 34.30
CA VAL A 220 -27.93 -29.45 34.88
C VAL A 220 -26.66 -29.99 35.53
N ASP A 221 -25.53 -29.39 35.20
CA ASP A 221 -24.26 -29.59 35.89
C ASP A 221 -23.69 -28.22 36.33
N GLY A 222 -23.72 -27.96 37.64
CA GLY A 222 -23.39 -26.64 38.20
C GLY A 222 -24.33 -25.55 37.68
N SER A 223 -23.78 -24.57 36.96
CA SER A 223 -24.53 -23.52 36.26
C SER A 223 -24.78 -23.82 34.78
N SER A 224 -24.19 -24.90 34.28
CA SER A 224 -24.38 -25.35 32.90
C SER A 224 -25.62 -26.23 32.79
N CYS A 225 -26.28 -26.20 31.64
CA CYS A 225 -27.46 -27.01 31.40
C CYS A 225 -27.57 -27.42 29.94
N VAL A 226 -28.25 -28.54 29.70
CA VAL A 226 -28.53 -29.07 28.37
C VAL A 226 -29.95 -29.59 28.29
N GLY A 227 -30.52 -29.65 27.09
CA GLY A 227 -31.79 -30.33 26.89
C GLY A 227 -31.66 -31.84 27.11
N ALA A 228 -32.68 -32.43 27.71
CA ALA A 228 -32.78 -33.86 27.98
C ALA A 228 -34.16 -34.39 27.57
N GLY A 229 -34.29 -35.72 27.46
CA GLY A 229 -35.55 -36.36 27.06
C GLY A 229 -36.09 -35.80 25.74
N GLY A 230 -37.25 -35.13 25.82
CA GLY A 230 -37.90 -34.49 24.67
C GLY A 230 -37.15 -33.33 24.04
N PHE A 231 -36.09 -32.80 24.68
CA PHE A 231 -35.22 -31.72 24.18
C PHE A 231 -33.76 -32.16 24.01
N ALA A 232 -33.46 -33.46 23.98
CA ALA A 232 -32.08 -33.97 23.91
C ALA A 232 -31.28 -33.54 22.65
N ASP A 233 -31.94 -32.99 21.63
CA ASP A 233 -31.35 -32.40 20.42
C ASP A 233 -30.90 -30.93 20.61
N VAL A 234 -31.20 -30.33 21.76
CA VAL A 234 -30.82 -28.95 22.10
C VAL A 234 -29.69 -28.99 23.12
N HIS A 235 -28.47 -28.79 22.64
CA HIS A 235 -27.25 -28.83 23.42
C HIS A 235 -26.21 -27.88 22.81
N PRO A 236 -25.08 -27.62 23.50
CA PRO A 236 -23.98 -26.87 22.91
C PRO A 236 -23.51 -27.56 21.62
N GLY A 237 -23.37 -26.80 20.53
CA GLY A 237 -23.09 -27.35 19.21
C GLY A 237 -24.32 -27.69 18.37
N THR A 238 -25.55 -27.50 18.85
CA THR A 238 -26.74 -27.58 17.99
C THR A 238 -26.66 -26.46 16.93
N PRO A 239 -26.82 -26.76 15.63
CA PRO A 239 -26.64 -25.75 14.58
C PRO A 239 -27.77 -24.72 14.60
N VAL A 240 -27.40 -23.46 14.42
CA VAL A 240 -28.32 -22.34 14.16
C VAL A 240 -28.09 -21.88 12.73
N THR A 241 -29.07 -22.11 11.86
CA THR A 241 -28.98 -21.75 10.45
C THR A 241 -29.78 -20.50 10.17
N VAL A 242 -29.22 -19.60 9.36
CA VAL A 242 -29.91 -18.39 8.88
C VAL A 242 -30.03 -18.49 7.37
N LYS A 243 -31.26 -18.34 6.87
CA LYS A 243 -31.59 -18.42 5.45
C LYS A 243 -32.24 -17.15 4.95
N ASN A 244 -32.18 -16.89 3.65
CA ASN A 244 -33.04 -15.88 3.02
C ASN A 244 -34.44 -16.45 2.68
N GLY A 245 -35.34 -15.63 2.15
CA GLY A 245 -36.68 -16.06 1.77
C GLY A 245 -36.74 -17.01 0.57
N LYS A 246 -35.63 -17.22 -0.13
CA LYS A 246 -35.48 -18.26 -1.18
C LYS A 246 -35.02 -19.60 -0.61
N GLY A 247 -34.69 -19.66 0.69
CA GLY A 247 -34.18 -20.85 1.35
C GLY A 247 -32.67 -21.05 1.20
N GLU A 248 -31.93 -20.08 0.65
CA GLU A 248 -30.47 -20.12 0.58
C GLU A 248 -29.89 -19.88 1.96
N ILE A 249 -28.96 -20.73 2.39
CA ILE A 249 -28.27 -20.59 3.68
C ILE A 249 -27.27 -19.44 3.54
N LEU A 250 -27.46 -18.40 4.34
CA LEU A 250 -26.57 -17.24 4.41
C LEU A 250 -25.40 -17.51 5.35
N THR A 251 -25.70 -18.10 6.51
CA THR A 251 -24.70 -18.46 7.52
C THR A 251 -25.20 -19.59 8.42
N THR A 252 -24.26 -20.26 9.07
CA THR A 252 -24.53 -21.28 10.10
C THR A 252 -23.60 -21.04 11.27
N THR A 253 -24.18 -20.89 12.45
CA THR A 253 -23.49 -20.83 13.73
C THR A 253 -23.96 -21.99 14.60
N TYR A 254 -23.56 -22.02 15.86
CA TYR A 254 -23.92 -23.08 16.79
C TYR A 254 -24.32 -22.48 18.14
N LEU A 255 -25.19 -23.19 18.87
CA LEU A 255 -25.49 -22.87 20.25
C LEU A 255 -24.21 -22.98 21.09
N GLU A 256 -23.95 -21.97 21.91
CA GLU A 256 -22.89 -21.97 22.92
C GLU A 256 -23.32 -22.80 24.15
N ASP A 257 -22.50 -22.77 25.20
CA ASP A 257 -22.80 -23.47 26.45
C ASP A 257 -24.11 -22.94 27.08
N GLY A 258 -25.02 -23.86 27.38
CA GLY A 258 -26.28 -23.54 28.03
C GLY A 258 -26.05 -23.09 29.47
N GLN A 259 -26.68 -22.00 29.87
CA GLN A 259 -26.61 -21.45 31.23
C GLN A 259 -27.99 -21.41 31.88
N GLY A 260 -28.05 -21.82 33.14
CA GLY A 260 -29.28 -21.76 33.93
C GLY A 260 -29.42 -22.92 34.91
N GLY A 261 -30.61 -23.51 34.95
CA GLY A 261 -30.93 -24.61 35.85
C GLY A 261 -32.16 -25.38 35.37
N ARG A 262 -32.71 -26.22 36.26
CA ARG A 262 -33.73 -27.23 35.90
C ARG A 262 -35.05 -26.67 35.36
N PHE A 263 -35.33 -25.39 35.57
CA PHE A 263 -36.54 -24.71 35.09
C PHE A 263 -36.30 -23.90 33.81
N ARG A 264 -35.05 -23.50 33.57
CA ARG A 264 -34.71 -22.61 32.46
C ARG A 264 -33.26 -22.83 32.06
N CYS A 265 -33.05 -23.15 30.80
CA CYS A 265 -31.73 -23.27 30.21
C CYS A 265 -31.61 -22.36 28.98
N THR A 266 -30.67 -21.42 29.01
CA THR A 266 -30.49 -20.42 27.95
C THR A 266 -29.18 -20.65 27.23
N PHE A 267 -29.25 -20.79 25.91
CA PHE A 267 -28.10 -20.92 25.03
C PHE A 267 -27.92 -19.61 24.25
N SER A 268 -26.74 -19.01 24.30
CA SER A 268 -26.38 -17.88 23.44
C SER A 268 -25.91 -18.37 22.06
N PHE A 269 -26.03 -17.50 21.08
CA PHE A 269 -25.37 -17.65 19.78
C PHE A 269 -25.18 -16.29 19.14
N SER A 270 -24.24 -16.21 18.20
CA SER A 270 -24.07 -15.03 17.36
C SER A 270 -23.74 -15.41 15.92
N PHE A 271 -24.13 -14.57 14.98
CA PHE A 271 -23.84 -14.75 13.55
C PHE A 271 -23.75 -13.39 12.85
N GLU A 272 -23.03 -13.34 11.74
CA GLU A 272 -22.96 -12.15 10.89
C GLU A 272 -23.90 -12.30 9.69
N VAL A 273 -24.66 -11.25 9.40
CA VAL A 273 -25.50 -11.15 8.21
C VAL A 273 -25.39 -9.76 7.60
N THR A 274 -25.48 -9.73 6.28
CA THR A 274 -25.52 -8.50 5.49
C THR A 274 -26.96 -8.18 5.11
N GLU A 275 -27.31 -6.90 5.10
CA GLU A 275 -28.56 -6.37 4.57
C GLU A 275 -28.79 -6.80 3.10
N GLY A 276 -30.02 -6.68 2.61
CA GLY A 276 -30.34 -6.81 1.19
C GLY A 276 -31.09 -8.11 0.84
N GLN A 277 -31.39 -8.93 1.83
CA GLN A 277 -32.28 -10.08 1.68
C GLN A 277 -33.75 -9.66 1.89
N ASP A 278 -34.69 -10.39 1.29
CA ASP A 278 -36.13 -10.12 1.44
C ASP A 278 -36.63 -10.38 2.87
N ARG A 279 -36.06 -11.40 3.54
CA ARG A 279 -36.26 -11.74 4.94
C ARG A 279 -35.12 -12.65 5.42
N TYR A 280 -34.98 -12.78 6.73
CA TYR A 280 -34.00 -13.66 7.38
C TYR A 280 -34.75 -14.71 8.20
N VAL A 281 -34.57 -15.97 7.86
CA VAL A 281 -35.22 -17.11 8.51
C VAL A 281 -34.20 -17.78 9.42
N VAL A 282 -34.40 -17.67 10.73
CA VAL A 282 -33.51 -18.25 11.75
C VAL A 282 -34.13 -19.54 12.27
N ALA A 283 -33.34 -20.62 12.24
CA ALA A 283 -33.75 -21.95 12.68
C ALA A 283 -32.70 -22.55 13.61
N VAL A 284 -33.15 -23.14 14.73
CA VAL A 284 -32.28 -23.84 15.69
C VAL A 284 -32.52 -25.33 15.59
N GLY A 285 -31.52 -26.08 15.11
CA GLY A 285 -31.61 -27.51 14.88
C GLY A 285 -32.82 -27.87 14.01
N LYS A 286 -33.78 -28.59 14.59
CA LYS A 286 -35.03 -29.00 13.95
C LYS A 286 -36.27 -28.36 14.59
N ARG A 287 -36.07 -27.34 15.45
CA ARG A 287 -37.10 -26.80 16.36
C ARG A 287 -37.90 -25.61 15.78
N GLY A 288 -38.15 -25.65 14.48
CA GLY A 288 -38.90 -24.62 13.76
C GLY A 288 -38.05 -23.46 13.27
N GLU A 289 -38.70 -22.54 12.57
CA GLU A 289 -38.06 -21.39 11.93
C GLU A 289 -38.86 -20.12 12.24
N LEU A 290 -38.17 -19.01 12.52
CA LEU A 290 -38.78 -17.68 12.65
C LEU A 290 -38.21 -16.73 11.60
N SER A 291 -39.07 -15.88 11.04
CA SER A 291 -38.71 -14.89 10.03
C SER A 291 -38.57 -13.49 10.63
N TYR A 292 -37.52 -12.79 10.24
CA TYR A 292 -37.17 -11.44 10.68
C TYR A 292 -36.84 -10.54 9.49
N SER A 293 -37.03 -9.23 9.64
CA SER A 293 -36.36 -8.25 8.78
C SER A 293 -34.94 -7.96 9.28
N PHE A 294 -34.07 -7.37 8.44
CA PHE A 294 -32.75 -6.93 8.88
C PHE A 294 -32.82 -5.93 10.04
N ALA A 295 -33.82 -5.03 10.01
CA ALA A 295 -34.05 -4.05 11.05
C ALA A 295 -34.42 -4.70 12.39
N ASP A 296 -35.26 -5.76 12.37
CA ASP A 296 -35.64 -6.50 13.57
C ASP A 296 -34.42 -7.16 14.21
N LEU A 297 -33.59 -7.82 13.40
CA LEU A 297 -32.36 -8.47 13.87
C LEU A 297 -31.39 -7.46 14.48
N ARG A 298 -31.20 -6.30 13.84
CA ARG A 298 -30.25 -5.28 14.29
C ARG A 298 -30.68 -4.63 15.62
N VAL A 299 -31.98 -4.43 15.83
CA VAL A 299 -32.49 -3.73 17.03
C VAL A 299 -32.75 -4.69 18.18
N GLY A 300 -33.38 -5.84 17.90
CA GLY A 300 -33.90 -6.76 18.92
C GLY A 300 -33.11 -8.07 19.05
N GLY A 301 -32.20 -8.37 18.12
CA GLY A 301 -31.55 -9.66 18.05
C GLY A 301 -32.54 -10.80 17.79
N VAL A 302 -32.21 -11.98 18.29
CA VAL A 302 -33.08 -13.16 18.20
C VAL A 302 -33.37 -13.69 19.61
N ALA A 303 -34.63 -13.83 19.98
CA ALA A 303 -35.04 -14.48 21.22
C ALA A 303 -36.04 -15.58 20.93
N LEU A 304 -35.63 -16.82 21.17
CA LEU A 304 -36.45 -18.01 20.95
C LEU A 304 -36.70 -18.69 22.29
N THR A 305 -37.92 -19.16 22.50
CA THR A 305 -38.27 -19.93 23.70
C THR A 305 -39.06 -21.16 23.30
N LEU A 306 -38.71 -22.29 23.91
CA LEU A 306 -39.34 -23.59 23.71
C LEU A 306 -39.56 -24.21 25.10
N GLY A 307 -40.77 -24.71 25.36
CA GLY A 307 -41.15 -25.17 26.69
C GLY A 307 -42.58 -24.80 27.03
#